data_AF-A0A1X7J2S3-F1
#
_entry.id   AF-A0A1X7J2S3-F1
#
_cell.length_a   1.000
_cell.length_b   1.000
_cell.length_c   1.000
_cell.angle_alpha   90.00
_cell.angle_beta   90.00
_cell.angle_gamma   90.00
#
_symmetry.space_group_name_H-M   'P 1'
#
loop_
_entity.id
_entity.type
_entity.pdbx_description
1 polymer ?
#
loop_
_entity_poly.entity_id
_entity_poly.type
_entity_poly.pdbx_seq_one_letter_code
_entity_poly.pdbx_strand_id
1 'polypeptide(L)'
;MPIFMLISIPIAYYLKGYSWEESFIVGPLFNIGMFVVLGCLPTLIIHISHYWNSKDLRVFIDDEAGKITIDQDQTYQYNLESLEFTEHLALSKKRNEDGKFRILTPWSNYSYIKIKTEDNQEFTISSIVISTEDFPFEVNQKKYTLWPAIY
;
A
#
# COMPACT_ATOMS: atom_id res chain seq x y z
N MET A 1 -2.72 23.21 -1.26
CA MET A 1 -2.72 22.44 -2.52
C MET A 1 -3.05 23.28 -3.77
N PRO A 2 -4.07 24.18 -3.78
CA PRO A 2 -4.44 24.91 -5.00
C PRO A 2 -3.35 25.84 -5.55
N ILE A 3 -2.61 26.52 -4.67
CA ILE A 3 -1.55 27.46 -5.06
C ILE A 3 -0.39 26.79 -5.81
N PHE A 4 -0.03 25.56 -5.44
CA PHE A 4 1.05 24.83 -6.13
C PHE A 4 0.67 24.41 -7.56
N MET A 5 -0.63 24.25 -7.85
CA MET A 5 -1.09 23.97 -9.22
C MET A 5 -0.85 25.18 -10.13
N LEU A 6 -0.86 26.41 -9.59
CA LEU A 6 -0.61 27.61 -10.37
C LEU A 6 0.86 27.73 -10.82
N ILE A 7 1.80 26.98 -10.24
CA ILE A 7 3.23 26.99 -10.63
C ILE A 7 3.45 26.45 -12.06
N SER A 8 2.56 25.58 -12.53
CA SER A 8 2.59 25.08 -13.92
C SER A 8 2.42 26.20 -14.97
N ILE A 9 1.74 27.30 -14.61
CA ILE A 9 1.42 28.41 -15.52
C ILE A 9 2.68 29.24 -15.86
N PRO A 10 3.46 29.76 -14.89
CA PRO A 10 4.72 30.44 -15.21
C PRO A 10 5.74 29.47 -15.84
N ILE A 11 5.72 28.17 -15.50
CA ILE A 11 6.56 27.17 -16.17
C ILE A 11 6.22 27.07 -17.67
N ALA A 12 4.93 26.96 -18.00
CA ALA A 12 4.45 26.93 -19.37
C ALA A 12 4.82 28.21 -20.14
N TYR A 13 4.64 29.38 -19.52
CA TYR A 13 4.97 30.66 -20.13
C TYR A 13 6.48 30.82 -20.36
N TYR A 14 7.29 30.72 -19.30
CA TYR A 14 8.72 31.06 -19.35
C TYR A 14 9.60 29.96 -19.96
N LEU A 15 9.25 28.67 -19.81
CA LEU A 15 10.09 27.57 -20.29
C LEU A 15 9.60 26.97 -21.62
N LYS A 16 8.30 27.05 -21.92
CA LYS A 16 7.74 26.54 -23.19
C LYS A 16 7.38 27.64 -24.17
N GLY A 17 7.39 28.90 -23.75
CA GLY A 17 7.13 30.05 -24.62
C GLY A 17 5.66 30.21 -25.01
N TYR A 18 4.74 29.58 -24.28
CA TYR A 18 3.31 29.76 -24.50
C TYR A 18 2.89 31.18 -24.12
N SER A 19 1.86 31.70 -24.78
CA SER A 19 1.20 32.93 -24.33
C SER A 19 0.60 32.75 -22.94
N TRP A 20 0.28 33.87 -22.27
CA TRP A 20 -0.40 33.80 -20.97
C TRP A 20 -1.72 33.05 -21.06
N GLU A 21 -2.53 33.33 -22.09
CA GLU A 21 -3.82 32.67 -22.31
C GLU A 21 -3.68 31.15 -22.46
N GLU A 22 -2.75 30.70 -23.31
CA GLU A 22 -2.45 29.27 -23.47
C GLU A 22 -1.93 28.65 -22.17
N SER A 23 -1.09 29.37 -21.43
CA SER A 23 -0.53 28.88 -20.16
C SER A 23 -1.61 28.68 -19.09
N PHE A 24 -2.62 29.56 -19.04
CA PHE A 24 -3.78 29.42 -18.15
C PHE A 24 -4.70 28.26 -18.54
N ILE A 25 -4.71 27.84 -19.81
CA ILE A 25 -5.47 26.67 -20.27
C ILE A 25 -4.67 25.38 -20.01
N VAL A 26 -3.41 25.33 -20.43
CA VAL A 26 -2.60 24.12 -20.42
C VAL A 26 -2.11 23.77 -19.01
N GLY A 27 -1.74 24.76 -18.19
CA GLY A 27 -1.22 24.53 -16.84
C GLY A 27 -2.16 23.69 -15.96
N PRO A 28 -3.44 24.09 -15.77
CA PRO A 28 -4.42 23.30 -15.04
C PRO A 28 -4.62 21.90 -15.61
N LEU A 29 -4.72 21.74 -16.94
CA LEU A 29 -4.88 20.43 -17.59
C LEU A 29 -3.68 19.52 -17.31
N PHE A 30 -2.46 20.06 -17.40
CA PHE A 30 -1.24 19.33 -17.06
C PHE A 30 -1.26 18.86 -15.60
N ASN A 31 -1.63 19.73 -14.65
CA ASN A 31 -1.70 19.33 -13.25
C ASN A 31 -2.75 18.24 -12.99
N ILE A 32 -3.91 18.34 -13.63
CA ILE A 32 -4.95 17.30 -13.54
C ILE A 32 -4.39 15.99 -14.08
N GLY A 33 -3.74 16.01 -15.25
CA GLY A 33 -3.08 14.83 -15.82
C GLY A 33 -2.04 14.22 -14.87
N MET A 34 -1.17 15.06 -14.29
CA MET A 34 -0.16 14.62 -13.31
C MET A 34 -0.79 14.08 -12.03
N PHE A 35 -1.87 14.68 -11.52
CA PHE A 35 -2.60 14.19 -10.37
C PHE A 35 -3.22 12.81 -10.65
N VAL A 36 -3.80 12.61 -11.83
CA VAL A 36 -4.33 11.31 -12.24
C VAL A 36 -3.21 10.27 -12.35
N VAL A 37 -2.11 10.60 -13.02
CA VAL A 37 -1.00 9.67 -13.27
C VAL A 37 -0.20 9.32 -12.03
N LEU A 38 0.09 10.30 -11.16
CA LEU A 38 0.90 10.09 -9.96
C LEU A 38 0.09 9.80 -8.70
N GLY A 39 -1.19 10.18 -8.67
CA GLY A 39 -2.06 10.01 -7.51
C GLY A 39 -3.07 8.90 -7.74
N CYS A 40 -4.00 9.12 -8.67
CA CYS A 40 -5.15 8.21 -8.86
C CYS A 40 -4.76 6.83 -9.37
N LEU A 41 -3.94 6.75 -10.43
CA LEU A 41 -3.56 5.47 -11.04
C LEU A 41 -2.81 4.55 -10.06
N PRO A 42 -1.74 4.99 -9.36
CA PRO A 42 -1.05 4.15 -8.38
C PRO A 42 -1.97 3.69 -7.25
N THR A 43 -2.80 4.61 -6.75
CA THR A 43 -3.78 4.30 -5.71
C THR A 43 -4.74 3.21 -6.18
N LEU A 44 -5.28 3.34 -7.40
CA LEU A 44 -6.21 2.37 -7.97
C LEU A 44 -5.54 1.01 -8.18
N ILE A 45 -4.32 0.97 -8.72
CA ILE A 45 -3.57 -0.29 -8.90
C ILE A 45 -3.40 -1.01 -7.56
N ILE A 46 -3.06 -0.27 -6.50
CA ILE A 46 -2.92 -0.84 -5.16
C ILE A 46 -4.27 -1.37 -4.65
N HIS A 47 -5.35 -0.58 -4.72
CA HIS A 47 -6.68 -1.05 -4.31
C HIS A 47 -7.11 -2.32 -5.03
N ILE A 48 -6.91 -2.35 -6.36
CA ILE A 48 -7.24 -3.50 -7.20
C ILE A 48 -6.38 -4.71 -6.81
N SER A 49 -5.06 -4.55 -6.66
CA SER A 49 -4.16 -5.64 -6.28
C SER A 49 -4.52 -6.23 -4.91
N HIS A 50 -4.74 -5.38 -3.91
CA HIS A 50 -5.17 -5.82 -2.59
C HIS A 50 -6.51 -6.54 -2.63
N TYR A 51 -7.48 -6.02 -3.39
CA TYR A 51 -8.78 -6.66 -3.56
C TYR A 51 -8.67 -8.03 -4.22
N TRP A 52 -7.98 -8.13 -5.36
CA TRP A 52 -7.88 -9.40 -6.11
C TRP A 52 -7.09 -10.47 -5.36
N ASN A 53 -6.06 -10.09 -4.61
CA ASN A 53 -5.28 -11.05 -3.81
C ASN A 53 -6.01 -11.55 -2.57
N SER A 54 -7.12 -10.91 -2.17
CA SER A 54 -7.79 -11.21 -0.91
C SER A 54 -9.29 -11.43 -1.00
N LYS A 55 -9.92 -11.27 -2.17
CA LYS A 55 -11.38 -11.36 -2.36
C LYS A 55 -11.99 -12.69 -1.91
N ASP A 56 -11.23 -13.79 -2.02
CA ASP A 56 -11.67 -15.14 -1.65
C ASP A 56 -10.93 -15.66 -0.41
N LEU A 57 -10.02 -14.87 0.17
CA LEU A 57 -9.22 -15.25 1.32
C LEU A 57 -10.01 -15.02 2.61
N ARG A 58 -10.12 -16.06 3.41
CA ARG A 58 -10.69 -16.02 4.77
C ARG A 58 -9.65 -16.50 5.76
N VAL A 59 -9.50 -15.75 6.84
CA VAL A 59 -8.53 -16.05 7.89
C VAL A 59 -9.29 -16.14 9.21
N PHE A 60 -9.15 -17.28 9.88
CA PHE A 60 -9.70 -17.49 11.22
C PHE A 60 -8.54 -17.71 12.18
N ILE A 61 -8.49 -16.90 13.22
CA ILE A 61 -7.45 -16.98 14.25
C ILE A 61 -8.13 -17.40 15.54
N ASP A 62 -7.73 -18.55 16.06
CA ASP A 62 -8.14 -19.06 17.36
C ASP A 62 -6.93 -18.94 18.31
N ASP A 63 -6.92 -17.85 19.07
CA ASP A 63 -5.83 -17.52 19.99
C ASP A 63 -5.79 -18.50 21.18
N GLU A 64 -6.95 -18.93 21.68
CA GLU A 64 -7.02 -19.90 22.79
C GLU A 64 -6.48 -21.27 22.38
N ALA A 65 -6.77 -21.72 21.15
CA ALA A 65 -6.26 -22.97 20.62
C ALA A 65 -4.86 -22.86 20.01
N GLY A 66 -4.31 -21.66 19.86
CA GLY A 66 -3.00 -21.43 19.22
C GLY A 66 -2.98 -21.81 17.73
N LYS A 67 -4.10 -21.61 17.01
CA LYS A 67 -4.24 -22.00 15.60
C LYS A 67 -4.66 -20.88 14.68
N ILE A 68 -4.20 -20.97 13.44
CA ILE A 68 -4.69 -20.16 12.33
C ILE A 68 -5.22 -21.09 11.24
N THR A 69 -6.37 -20.71 10.69
CA THR A 69 -6.97 -21.36 9.54
C THR A 69 -7.00 -20.38 8.38
N ILE A 70 -6.42 -20.77 7.26
CA ILE A 70 -6.39 -19.99 6.02
C ILE A 70 -7.23 -20.74 5.00
N ASP A 71 -8.30 -20.11 4.54
CA ASP A 71 -9.26 -20.67 3.60
C ASP A 71 -9.31 -19.80 2.34
N GLN A 72 -8.91 -20.37 1.21
CA GLN A 72 -8.88 -19.69 -0.09
C GLN A 72 -9.34 -20.65 -1.19
N ASP A 73 -8.45 -21.51 -1.68
CA ASP A 73 -8.78 -22.62 -2.60
C ASP A 73 -8.90 -23.95 -1.86
N GLN A 74 -8.10 -24.09 -0.81
CA GLN A 74 -8.12 -25.20 0.14
C GLN A 74 -8.05 -24.59 1.54
N THR A 75 -8.60 -25.32 2.50
CA THR A 75 -8.53 -24.94 3.90
C THR A 75 -7.28 -25.54 4.52
N TYR A 76 -6.37 -24.68 4.95
CA TYR A 76 -5.16 -25.07 5.67
C TYR A 76 -5.26 -24.64 7.13
N GLN A 77 -4.77 -25.50 8.03
CA GLN A 77 -4.73 -25.21 9.45
C GLN A 77 -3.31 -25.42 9.98
N TYR A 78 -2.77 -24.41 10.64
CA TYR A 78 -1.42 -24.40 11.18
C TYR A 78 -1.40 -23.99 12.65
N ASN A 79 -0.40 -24.47 13.38
CA ASN A 79 -0.11 -23.99 14.73
C ASN A 79 0.57 -22.62 14.62
N LEU A 80 0.11 -21.64 15.39
CA LEU A 80 0.61 -20.26 15.29
C LEU A 80 2.11 -20.13 15.60
N GLU A 81 2.60 -20.87 16.59
CA GLU A 81 4.02 -20.85 17.01
C GLU A 81 4.98 -21.32 15.93
N SER A 82 4.48 -22.09 14.96
CA SER A 82 5.27 -22.66 13.87
C SER A 82 5.45 -21.72 12.66
N LEU A 83 4.84 -20.54 12.71
CA LEU A 83 4.73 -19.64 11.57
C LEU A 83 5.72 -18.48 11.66
N GLU A 84 6.26 -18.12 10.50
CA GLU A 84 7.03 -16.90 10.34
C GLU A 84 6.14 -15.81 9.73
N PHE A 85 5.98 -14.71 10.46
CA PHE A 85 5.20 -13.55 10.07
C PHE A 85 6.13 -12.42 9.61
N THR A 86 5.98 -11.99 8.36
CA THR A 86 6.64 -10.78 7.84
C THR A 86 5.61 -9.72 7.52
N GLU A 87 5.72 -8.57 8.16
CA GLU A 87 4.92 -7.39 7.83
C GLU A 87 5.56 -6.60 6.69
N HIS A 88 4.78 -6.36 5.64
CA HIS A 88 5.16 -5.52 4.53
C HIS A 88 4.43 -4.18 4.61
N LEU A 89 5.19 -3.11 4.85
CA LEU A 89 4.69 -1.76 5.07
C LEU A 89 5.10 -0.80 3.96
N ALA A 90 4.25 0.19 3.71
CA ALA A 90 4.63 1.36 2.92
C ALA A 90 5.77 2.12 3.62
N LEU A 91 6.75 2.59 2.83
CA LEU A 91 7.94 3.31 3.32
C LEU A 91 7.56 4.53 4.18
N SER A 92 6.44 5.17 3.89
CA SER A 92 5.87 6.28 4.66
C SER A 92 5.60 5.92 6.13
N LYS A 93 5.20 4.68 6.45
CA LYS A 93 4.94 4.24 7.83
C LYS A 93 6.20 4.17 8.68
N LYS A 94 7.38 3.97 8.05
CA LYS A 94 8.69 4.01 8.73
C LYS A 94 8.98 5.35 9.40
N ARG A 95 8.29 6.43 9.00
CA ARG A 95 8.42 7.76 9.62
C ARG A 95 8.26 7.73 11.14
N ASN A 96 7.33 6.93 11.65
CA ASN A 96 7.05 6.85 13.08
C ASN A 96 8.14 6.11 13.86
N GLU A 97 8.97 5.31 13.18
CA GLU A 97 10.01 4.48 13.82
C GLU A 97 11.39 5.14 13.83
N ASP A 98 11.76 5.86 12.76
CA ASP A 98 13.12 6.43 12.62
C ASP A 98 13.17 7.97 12.62
N GLY A 99 12.03 8.63 12.78
CA GLY A 99 11.92 10.09 12.85
C GLY A 99 12.23 10.83 11.55
N LYS A 100 12.45 10.13 10.42
CA LYS A 100 12.76 10.79 9.14
C LYS A 100 11.51 11.30 8.45
N PHE A 101 11.61 12.48 7.84
CA PHE A 101 10.54 13.02 7.01
C PHE A 101 10.32 12.15 5.78
N ARG A 102 9.09 11.68 5.60
CA ARG A 102 8.64 10.95 4.42
C ARG A 102 7.28 11.47 4.01
N ILE A 103 7.09 11.60 2.70
CA ILE A 103 5.83 12.05 2.11
C ILE A 103 4.77 10.97 2.32
N LEU A 104 3.63 11.35 2.87
CA LEU A 104 2.45 10.49 2.93
C LEU A 104 1.82 10.43 1.54
N THR A 105 1.60 9.23 1.05
CA THR A 105 0.88 8.96 -0.18
C THR A 105 -0.53 8.49 0.16
N PRO A 106 -1.51 8.62 -0.76
CA PRO A 106 -2.85 8.08 -0.56
C PRO A 106 -2.89 6.58 -0.25
N TRP A 107 -1.83 5.85 -0.63
CA TRP A 107 -1.69 4.41 -0.39
C TRP A 107 -0.78 4.07 0.80
N SER A 108 -0.40 5.04 1.62
CA SER A 108 0.47 4.84 2.79
C SER A 108 -0.10 3.90 3.84
N ASN A 109 -1.41 3.68 3.86
CA ASN A 109 -2.08 2.87 4.88
C ASN A 109 -2.11 1.38 4.53
N TYR A 110 -1.80 1.03 3.29
CA TYR A 110 -1.78 -0.35 2.82
C TYR A 110 -0.59 -1.13 3.39
N SER A 111 -0.87 -2.34 3.85
CA SER A 111 0.12 -3.32 4.28
C SER A 111 -0.32 -4.73 3.95
N TYR A 112 0.61 -5.66 4.02
CA TYR A 112 0.32 -7.08 3.97
C TYR A 112 1.11 -7.81 5.03
N ILE A 113 0.57 -8.91 5.52
CA ILE A 113 1.24 -9.86 6.39
C ILE A 113 1.51 -11.08 5.53
N LYS A 114 2.79 -11.38 5.33
CA LYS A 114 3.21 -12.62 4.70
C LYS A 114 3.41 -13.67 5.80
N ILE A 115 2.68 -14.77 5.68
CA ILE A 115 2.81 -15.95 6.53
C ILE A 115 3.62 -16.97 5.76
N LYS A 116 4.74 -17.41 6.32
CA LYS A 116 5.47 -18.56 5.83
C LYS A 116 5.31 -19.72 6.81
N THR A 117 4.93 -20.86 6.29
CA THR A 117 4.65 -22.08 7.06
C THR A 117 5.85 -23.03 7.06
N GLU A 118 5.86 -24.01 7.96
CA GLU A 118 6.94 -25.02 8.05
C GLU A 118 7.09 -25.87 6.78
N ASP A 119 5.99 -26.10 6.06
CA ASP A 119 5.97 -26.80 4.77
C ASP A 119 6.35 -25.89 3.58
N ASN A 120 6.91 -24.71 3.86
CA ASN A 120 7.32 -23.68 2.89
C ASN A 120 6.18 -23.15 2.01
N GLN A 121 4.92 -23.26 2.45
CA GLN A 121 3.83 -22.50 1.83
C GLN A 121 3.89 -21.04 2.28
N GLU A 122 3.47 -20.16 1.39
CA GLU A 122 3.46 -18.73 1.63
C GLU A 122 2.07 -18.17 1.36
N PHE A 123 1.50 -17.53 2.37
CA PHE A 123 0.21 -16.86 2.28
C PHE A 123 0.41 -15.37 2.48
N THR A 124 -0.32 -14.58 1.70
CA THR A 124 -0.26 -13.12 1.81
C THR A 124 -1.62 -12.59 2.21
N ILE A 125 -1.70 -12.03 3.42
CA ILE A 125 -2.92 -11.45 3.96
C ILE A 125 -2.85 -9.94 3.78
N SER A 126 -3.76 -9.38 3.01
CA SER A 126 -3.90 -7.94 2.87
C SER A 126 -4.45 -7.30 4.15
N SER A 127 -4.06 -6.04 4.37
CA SER A 127 -4.71 -5.13 5.34
C SER A 127 -6.22 -4.88 5.13
N ILE A 128 -6.82 -5.35 4.03
CA ILE A 128 -8.27 -5.35 3.80
C ILE A 128 -8.96 -6.45 4.61
N VAL A 129 -8.28 -7.59 4.82
CA VAL A 129 -8.81 -8.74 5.56
C VAL A 129 -8.62 -8.51 7.06
N ILE A 130 -7.39 -8.21 7.47
CA ILE A 130 -7.03 -7.88 8.85
C ILE A 130 -5.90 -6.86 8.82
N SER A 131 -6.03 -5.78 9.58
CA SER A 131 -4.96 -4.80 9.70
C SER A 131 -3.83 -5.35 10.56
N THR A 132 -2.59 -4.86 10.41
CA THR A 132 -1.51 -5.30 11.31
C THR A 132 -1.77 -4.91 12.77
N GLU A 133 -2.49 -3.81 13.00
CA GLU A 133 -2.79 -3.33 14.36
C GLU A 133 -3.78 -4.26 15.07
N ASP A 134 -4.65 -4.92 14.30
CA ASP A 134 -5.62 -5.91 14.79
C ASP A 134 -5.07 -7.34 14.74
N PHE A 135 -3.85 -7.55 14.23
CA PHE A 135 -3.24 -8.87 14.15
C PHE A 135 -2.74 -9.28 15.55
N PRO A 136 -3.22 -10.40 16.11
CA PRO A 136 -3.02 -10.72 17.53
C PRO A 136 -1.60 -11.17 17.90
N PHE A 137 -0.67 -11.26 16.95
CA PHE A 137 0.70 -11.74 17.18
C PHE A 137 1.77 -10.75 16.75
N GLU A 138 2.91 -10.79 17.44
CA GLU A 138 4.08 -10.05 17.04
C GLU A 138 4.66 -10.59 15.73
N VAL A 139 4.89 -9.68 14.78
CA VAL A 139 5.53 -10.01 13.52
C VAL A 139 7.03 -10.20 13.71
N ASN A 140 7.60 -11.27 13.15
CA ASN A 140 9.03 -11.57 13.28
C ASN A 140 9.90 -10.55 12.52
N GLN A 141 9.40 -10.05 11.39
CA GLN A 141 10.14 -9.13 10.53
C GLN A 141 9.23 -8.03 9.98
N LYS A 142 9.77 -6.81 9.86
CA LYS A 142 9.16 -5.70 9.11
C LYS A 142 9.98 -5.36 7.87
N LYS A 143 9.32 -5.24 6.72
CA LYS A 143 9.90 -4.83 5.43
C LYS A 143 9.20 -3.57 4.94
N TYR A 144 10.00 -2.59 4.52
CA TYR A 144 9.53 -1.31 4.02
C TYR A 144 9.71 -1.20 2.52
N THR A 145 8.63 -0.94 1.80
CA THR A 145 8.62 -0.83 0.34
C THR A 145 8.02 0.50 -0.11
N LEU A 146 8.53 1.05 -1.22
CA LEU A 146 7.93 2.24 -1.81
C LEU A 146 6.52 1.93 -2.33
N TRP A 147 6.36 0.72 -2.86
CA TRP A 147 5.12 0.22 -3.41
C TRP A 147 4.77 -1.09 -2.72
N PRO A 148 3.74 -1.09 -1.85
CA PRO A 148 3.28 -2.29 -1.18
C PRO A 148 2.94 -3.38 -2.21
N ALA A 149 2.01 -3.19 -3.13
CA ALA A 149 1.58 -4.29 -4.03
C ALA A 149 2.62 -4.96 -4.99
N ILE A 150 3.94 -4.71 -4.90
CA ILE A 150 5.00 -5.44 -5.60
C ILE A 150 5.84 -6.22 -4.55
N TYR A 151 5.42 -7.44 -4.22
CA TYR A 151 6.24 -8.43 -3.51
C TYR A 151 6.01 -9.82 -4.06
#